data_AF-A0A659UJ56-F1
#
_entry.id   AF-A0A659UJ56-F1
#
_cell.length_a   1.000
_cell.length_b   1.000
_cell.length_c   1.000
_cell.angle_alpha   90.00
_cell.angle_beta   90.00
_cell.angle_gamma   90.00
#
_symmetry.space_group_name_H-M   'P 1'
#
loop_
_entity.id
_entity.type
_entity.pdbx_description
1 polymer ?
#
loop_
_entity_poly.entity_id
_entity_poly.type
_entity_poly.pdbx_seq_one_letter_code
_entity_poly.pdbx_strand_id
1 'polypeptide(L)'
;IGGNMLFLWVFGDNVEDALGHIRDLIFYFLCAIAGAAFQGLIAWDSQVPLIGASGAIAGVVVAYLILYPRVKVWVLAFARIPLRIPAFIPLILWVAFQVV
;
A
#
# COMPACT_ATOMS: atom_id res chain seq x y z
N ILE A 1 -13.06 -2.03 2.27
CA ILE A 1 -12.75 -0.59 2.40
C ILE A 1 -11.89 -0.29 3.64
N GLY A 2 -12.22 -0.78 4.84
CA GLY A 2 -11.47 -0.46 6.07
C GLY A 2 -9.99 -0.87 6.11
N GLY A 3 -9.59 -1.96 5.43
CA GLY A 3 -8.19 -2.41 5.42
C GLY A 3 -7.23 -1.39 4.81
N ASN A 4 -7.59 -0.84 3.65
CA ASN A 4 -6.78 0.12 2.90
C ASN A 4 -6.46 1.39 3.72
N MET A 5 -7.46 1.92 4.42
CA MET A 5 -7.28 3.11 5.26
C MET A 5 -6.43 2.80 6.51
N LEU A 6 -6.53 1.58 7.05
CA LEU A 6 -5.67 1.13 8.15
C LEU A 6 -4.21 1.02 7.72
N PHE A 7 -3.94 0.55 6.49
CA PHE A 7 -2.59 0.55 5.93
C PHE A 7 -2.03 1.96 5.74
N LEU A 8 -2.81 2.89 5.21
CA LEU A 8 -2.39 4.30 5.13
C LEU A 8 -2.10 4.89 6.49
N TRP A 9 -2.93 4.62 7.49
CA TRP A 9 -2.72 5.16 8.83
C TRP A 9 -1.48 4.58 9.53
N VAL A 10 -1.20 3.28 9.34
CA VAL A 10 -0.05 2.62 9.98
C VAL A 10 1.29 2.91 9.26
N PHE A 11 1.28 2.99 7.93
CA PHE A 11 2.50 3.11 7.14
C PHE A 11 2.73 4.50 6.55
N GLY A 12 1.66 5.29 6.37
CA GLY A 12 1.72 6.62 5.78
C GLY A 12 2.54 7.59 6.60
N ASP A 13 2.34 7.64 7.92
CA ASP A 13 3.08 8.53 8.84
C ASP A 13 4.61 8.31 8.73
N ASN A 14 5.04 7.05 8.71
CA ASN A 14 6.46 6.71 8.55
C ASN A 14 7.03 7.09 7.18
N VAL A 15 6.23 7.01 6.11
CA VAL A 15 6.66 7.40 4.76
C VAL A 15 6.70 8.92 4.63
N GLU A 16 5.72 9.60 5.23
CA GLU A 16 5.60 11.04 5.30
C GLU A 16 6.76 11.68 6.08
N ASP A 17 7.14 11.09 7.22
CA ASP A 17 8.34 11.50 7.98
C ASP A 17 9.63 11.30 7.18
N ALA A 18 9.73 10.24 6.38
CA ALA A 18 10.92 9.93 5.59
C ALA A 18 11.06 10.78 4.32
N LEU A 19 9.94 11.14 3.68
CA LEU A 19 9.91 11.94 2.45
C LEU A 19 9.71 13.43 2.70
N GLY A 20 9.05 13.80 3.79
CA GLY A 20 8.52 15.12 4.08
C GLY A 20 7.13 15.34 3.48
N HIS A 21 6.24 16.01 4.24
CA HIS A 21 4.82 16.27 3.94
C HIS A 21 4.50 16.54 2.45
N ILE A 22 5.21 17.48 1.81
CA ILE A 22 4.90 17.87 0.42
C ILE A 22 5.31 16.78 -0.58
N ARG A 23 6.43 16.10 -0.35
CA ARG A 23 6.92 15.05 -1.24
C ARG A 23 6.09 13.78 -1.12
N ASP A 24 5.62 13.46 0.08
CA ASP A 24 4.68 12.36 0.29
C ASP A 24 3.35 12.59 -0.46
N LEU A 25 2.79 13.80 -0.36
CA LEU A 25 1.57 14.14 -1.08
C LEU A 25 1.73 13.99 -2.61
N ILE A 26 2.83 14.52 -3.16
CA ILE A 26 3.14 14.39 -4.60
C ILE A 26 3.33 12.91 -4.97
N PHE A 27 4.05 12.16 -4.14
CA PHE A 27 4.28 10.72 -4.35
C PHE A 27 2.96 9.94 -4.34
N TYR A 28 2.06 10.22 -3.40
CA TYR A 28 0.73 9.63 -3.32
C TYR A 28 -0.08 9.86 -4.60
N PHE A 29 -0.11 11.10 -5.10
CA PHE A 29 -0.78 11.42 -6.37
C PHE A 29 -0.14 10.73 -7.58
N LEU A 30 1.19 10.66 -7.64
CA LEU A 30 1.89 9.95 -8.70
C LEU A 30 1.56 8.45 -8.69
N CYS A 31 1.52 7.82 -7.52
CA CYS A 31 1.12 6.42 -7.38
C CYS A 31 -0.35 6.20 -7.75
N ALA A 32 -1.24 7.13 -7.42
CA ALA A 32 -2.65 7.09 -7.82
C ALA A 32 -2.79 7.11 -9.36
N ILE A 33 -2.09 8.04 -10.02
CA ILE A 33 -2.09 8.20 -11.48
C ILE A 33 -1.47 6.98 -12.16
N ALA A 34 -0.33 6.49 -11.66
CA ALA A 34 0.33 5.30 -12.21
C ALA A 34 -0.54 4.05 -12.07
N GLY A 35 -1.21 3.86 -10.93
CA GLY A 35 -2.14 2.76 -10.71
C GLY A 35 -3.35 2.84 -11.64
N ALA A 36 -3.93 4.03 -11.82
CA ALA A 36 -5.04 4.23 -12.75
C ALA A 36 -4.63 3.98 -14.22
N ALA A 37 -3.44 4.43 -14.63
CA ALA A 37 -2.90 4.18 -15.96
C ALA A 37 -2.62 2.69 -16.20
N PHE A 38 -2.03 2.00 -15.23
CA PHE A 38 -1.74 0.56 -15.33
C PHE A 38 -3.02 -0.28 -15.43
N GLN A 39 -4.05 0.05 -14.64
CA GLN A 39 -5.37 -0.59 -14.77
C GLN A 39 -5.98 -0.30 -16.14
N GLY A 40 -5.93 0.95 -16.60
CA GLY A 40 -6.46 1.34 -17.91
C GLY A 40 -5.80 0.60 -19.07
N LEU A 41 -4.53 0.21 -18.94
CA LEU A 41 -3.82 -0.59 -19.94
C LEU A 41 -4.17 -2.09 -19.89
N ILE A 42 -4.39 -2.66 -18.71
CA ILE A 42 -4.62 -4.10 -18.52
C ILE A 42 -6.10 -4.46 -18.69
N ALA A 43 -7.01 -3.59 -18.27
CA ALA A 43 -8.45 -3.83 -18.24
C ALA A 43 -9.20 -2.82 -19.12
N TRP A 44 -8.86 -2.78 -20.42
CA TRP A 44 -9.44 -1.87 -21.42
C TRP A 44 -10.97 -1.98 -21.56
N ASP A 45 -11.54 -3.16 -21.27
CA ASP A 45 -12.96 -3.48 -21.48
C ASP A 45 -13.81 -3.44 -20.17
N SER A 46 -13.20 -3.05 -19.04
CA SER A 46 -13.92 -3.03 -17.75
C SER A 46 -14.78 -1.78 -17.61
N GLN A 47 -16.10 -1.95 -17.55
CA GLN A 47 -17.06 -0.87 -17.23
C GLN A 47 -17.14 -0.54 -15.72
N VAL A 48 -16.31 -1.17 -14.89
CA VAL A 48 -16.30 -0.91 -13.45
C VAL A 48 -15.54 0.39 -13.18
N PRO A 49 -16.17 1.42 -12.59
CA PRO A 49 -15.47 2.65 -12.24
C PRO A 49 -14.37 2.34 -11.24
N LEU A 50 -13.12 2.53 -11.67
CA LEU A 50 -11.95 2.34 -10.82
C LEU A 50 -11.89 3.47 -9.79
N ILE A 51 -12.32 3.17 -8.55
CA ILE A 51 -12.09 4.05 -7.41
C ILE A 51 -10.64 3.82 -6.94
N GLY A 52 -9.70 4.54 -7.57
CA GLY A 52 -8.25 4.31 -7.56
C GLY A 52 -7.49 4.63 -6.27
N ALA A 53 -8.10 4.46 -5.09
CA ALA A 53 -7.36 4.60 -3.83
C ALA A 53 -6.36 3.43 -3.62
N SER A 54 -6.70 2.21 -4.06
CA SER A 54 -5.87 1.02 -3.83
C SER A 54 -4.49 1.10 -4.47
N GLY A 55 -4.36 1.70 -5.65
CA GLY A 55 -3.09 1.89 -6.35
C GLY A 55 -2.15 2.87 -5.65
N ALA A 56 -2.70 3.97 -5.12
CA ALA A 56 -1.94 4.94 -4.34
C ALA A 56 -1.38 4.30 -3.06
N ILE A 57 -2.21 3.50 -2.38
CA ILE A 57 -1.85 2.83 -1.12
C ILE A 57 -0.82 1.74 -1.34
N ALA A 58 -0.95 0.94 -2.40
CA ALA A 58 0.08 -0.01 -2.80
C ALA A 58 1.43 0.68 -3.08
N GLY A 59 1.40 1.87 -3.68
CA GLY A 59 2.59 2.70 -3.89
C GLY A 59 3.27 3.13 -2.57
N VAL A 60 2.49 3.67 -1.62
CA VAL A 60 2.98 4.05 -0.28
C VAL A 60 3.55 2.85 0.47
N VAL A 61 2.88 1.70 0.39
CA VAL A 61 3.34 0.42 0.94
C VAL A 61 4.70 0.03 0.36
N VAL A 62 4.88 0.10 -0.95
CA VAL A 62 6.16 -0.24 -1.60
C VAL A 62 7.25 0.75 -1.18
N ALA A 63 6.93 2.04 -1.09
CA ALA A 63 7.87 3.06 -0.61
C ALA A 63 8.34 2.76 0.82
N TYR A 64 7.41 2.38 1.70
CA TYR A 64 7.73 1.96 3.06
C TYR A 64 8.68 0.76 3.09
N LEU A 65 8.46 -0.25 2.23
CA LEU A 65 9.33 -1.43 2.16
C LEU A 65 10.75 -1.10 1.68
N ILE A 66 10.89 -0.12 0.78
CA ILE A 66 12.19 0.35 0.30
C ILE A 66 12.92 1.15 1.39
N LEU A 67 12.20 2.01 2.11
CA LEU A 67 12.74 2.85 3.18
C LEU A 67 13.08 2.05 4.44
N TYR A 68 12.25 1.06 4.79
CA TYR A 68 12.33 0.31 6.05
C TYR A 68 12.32 -1.22 5.85
N PRO A 69 13.27 -1.79 5.08
CA PRO A 69 13.26 -3.21 4.71
C PRO A 69 13.46 -4.17 5.90
N ARG A 70 14.00 -3.67 7.02
CA ARG A 70 14.27 -4.48 8.23
C ARG A 70 13.29 -4.24 9.37
N VAL A 71 12.28 -3.39 9.20
CA VAL A 71 11.30 -3.14 10.25
C VAL A 71 10.38 -4.35 10.42
N LYS A 72 10.25 -4.79 11.67
CA LYS A 72 9.34 -5.86 12.08
C LYS A 72 8.07 -5.22 12.59
N VAL A 73 6.94 -5.55 11.97
CA VAL A 73 5.62 -5.15 12.44
C VAL A 73 4.99 -6.28 13.24
N TRP A 74 4.20 -5.88 14.22
CA TRP A 74 3.35 -6.81 14.92
C TRP A 74 2.14 -7.14 14.04
N VAL A 75 2.09 -8.39 13.60
CA VAL A 75 0.96 -8.91 12.84
C VAL A 75 0.21 -9.90 13.71
N LEU A 76 -1.10 -9.73 13.79
CA LEU A 76 -1.99 -10.67 14.45
C LEU A 76 -2.30 -11.82 13.48
N ALA A 77 -1.47 -12.86 13.52
CA ALA A 77 -1.72 -14.07 12.76
C ALA A 77 -2.90 -14.82 13.39
N PHE A 78 -3.83 -15.30 12.55
CA PHE A 78 -5.03 -16.04 12.97
C PHE A 78 -5.90 -15.32 14.01
N ALA A 79 -5.88 -13.98 14.05
CA ALA A 79 -6.60 -13.16 15.03
C ALA A 79 -6.30 -13.50 16.50
N ARG A 80 -5.23 -14.26 16.79
CA ARG A 80 -4.94 -14.75 18.14
C ARG A 80 -3.46 -14.79 18.52
N ILE A 81 -2.56 -14.86 17.54
CA ILE A 81 -1.12 -15.01 17.79
C ILE A 81 -0.40 -13.74 17.30
N PRO A 82 0.09 -12.88 18.19
CA PRO A 82 0.90 -11.72 17.80
C PRO A 82 2.30 -12.20 17.39
N LEU A 83 2.59 -12.14 16.08
CA LEU A 83 3.89 -12.50 15.52
C LEU A 83 4.62 -11.24 15.06
N ARG A 84 5.92 -11.17 15.38
CA ARG A 84 6.82 -10.13 14.87
C ARG A 84 7.42 -10.60 13.56
N ILE A 85 6.74 -10.31 12.46
CA ILE A 85 7.23 -10.65 11.12
C ILE A 85 7.73 -9.39 10.41
N PRO A 86 8.75 -9.51 9.53
CA PRO A 86 9.18 -8.41 8.67
C PRO A 86 7.99 -7.86 7.89
N ALA A 87 7.87 -6.53 7.80
CA ALA A 87 6.75 -5.85 7.16
C ALA A 87 6.49 -6.31 5.72
N PHE A 88 7.54 -6.66 4.98
CA PHE A 88 7.41 -7.07 3.58
C PHE A 88 6.56 -8.34 3.39
N ILE A 89 6.56 -9.28 4.34
CA ILE A 89 5.83 -10.55 4.21
C ILE A 89 4.31 -10.34 4.15
N PRO A 90 3.67 -9.75 5.17
CA PRO A 90 2.23 -9.50 5.15
C PRO A 90 1.82 -8.53 4.04
N LEU A 91 2.68 -7.55 3.70
CA LEU A 91 2.39 -6.55 2.67
C LEU A 91 2.41 -7.16 1.25
N ILE A 92 3.38 -8.02 0.93
CA ILE A 92 3.40 -8.75 -0.34
C ILE A 92 2.23 -9.73 -0.43
N LEU A 93 1.93 -10.46 0.65
CA LEU A 93 0.76 -11.35 0.70
C LEU A 93 -0.55 -10.57 0.47
N TRP A 94 -0.66 -9.39 1.08
CA TRP A 94 -1.83 -8.54 0.93
C TRP A 94 -1.97 -7.99 -0.50
N VAL A 95 -0.88 -7.54 -1.13
CA VAL A 95 -0.89 -7.11 -2.53
C VAL A 95 -1.24 -8.28 -3.46
N ALA A 96 -0.67 -9.47 -3.23
CA ALA A 96 -1.01 -10.66 -4.00
C ALA A 96 -2.50 -11.01 -3.92
N PHE A 97 -3.12 -10.79 -2.75
CA PHE A 97 -4.56 -10.98 -2.56
C PHE A 97 -5.42 -9.93 -3.27
N GLN A 98 -4.88 -8.75 -3.62
CA GLN A 98 -5.60 -7.71 -4.38
C GLN A 98 -5.60 -7.97 -5.91
N VAL A 99 -4.72 -8.85 -6.40
CA VAL A 99 -4.58 -9.17 -7.83
C VAL A 99 -5.48 -10.33 -8.27
N VAL A 100 -6.03 -11.08 -7.30
CA VAL A 100 -6.96 -12.21 -7.52
C VAL A 100 -8.39 -11.76 -7.29
#